data_AF-A0AAV1JHD9-F1
#
_entry.id   AF-A0AAV1JHD9-F1
#
_cell.length_a   1.000
_cell.length_b   1.000
_cell.length_c   1.000
_cell.angle_alpha   90.00
_cell.angle_beta   90.00
_cell.angle_gamma   90.00
#
_symmetry.space_group_name_H-M   'P 1'
#
loop_
_entity.id
_entity.type
_entity.pdbx_description
1 polymer ?
#
loop_
_entity_poly.entity_id
_entity_poly.type
_entity_poly.pdbx_seq_one_letter_code
_entity_poly.pdbx_strand_id
1 'polypeptide(L)'
;METVFGVTFPVKKSMAAETPQCGIDNSPISVVYEGFGKIQTYPWLGTLNYPLRDKWLSTVVVLVSKQMAVGPAIDIDKVPKIDFRAHSRVTIGTNCSGAAVRVRSYSFHPDYPKNTLSAPALIQLEYHPRMAGFRAICAPLAAFNNAQFYAMTLPNAFICAKREHNNCKSAVNLKCKAHYGALLRHSFRLNIDSVWPSYALCARSTSGKECVWRSGTVLAMKQNGHWSLVGIGVLGPGCSSPARFMEYSSYRPWVRNSLLRIGRPTVTRIADNHLVLRRSVSSVQRYGPCDPEETKAELYTDSTTIHKLPAIRVNKVSYNFTIFADVDYSCVVFRVENRKPKKKELPKIYLRRWCTSDKPLCYAMRYLQVDFYLEIYFTESITYIAKVYGKEIKILDTKRALAYFNSKKTLPKIPVLTTPKPKIASVL
;
A
#
# COMPACT_ATOMS: atom_id res chain seq x y z
N MET A 1 13.79 -16.94 30.28
CA MET A 1 13.90 -16.31 31.60
C MET A 1 14.73 -15.08 31.41
N GLU A 2 14.20 -13.89 31.70
CA GLU A 2 15.00 -12.67 31.77
C GLU A 2 14.82 -12.11 33.18
N THR A 3 15.94 -11.87 33.86
CA THR A 3 15.99 -11.31 35.21
C THR A 3 16.19 -9.81 35.06
N VAL A 4 15.25 -9.02 35.58
CA VAL A 4 15.40 -7.57 35.69
C VAL A 4 15.17 -7.22 37.16
N PHE A 5 16.16 -6.64 37.81
CA PHE A 5 16.19 -6.29 39.24
C PHE A 5 15.87 -7.44 40.23
N GLY A 6 16.39 -8.64 39.98
CA GLY A 6 16.40 -9.71 41.02
C GLY A 6 15.04 -10.29 41.41
N VAL A 7 13.95 -9.91 40.76
CA VAL A 7 12.61 -10.47 41.00
C VAL A 7 12.22 -11.37 39.82
N THR A 8 12.02 -12.66 40.11
CA THR A 8 11.57 -13.66 39.15
C THR A 8 10.08 -13.52 38.90
N PHE A 9 9.71 -12.96 37.75
CA PHE A 9 8.32 -12.97 37.29
C PHE A 9 8.02 -14.27 36.52
N PRO A 10 6.98 -15.04 36.88
CA PRO A 10 6.52 -16.13 36.04
C PRO A 10 5.93 -15.53 34.76
N VAL A 11 6.70 -15.57 33.67
CA VAL A 11 6.18 -15.28 32.34
C VAL A 11 5.21 -16.41 31.98
N LYS A 12 3.93 -16.22 32.30
CA LYS A 12 2.85 -16.97 31.66
C LYS A 12 2.95 -16.67 30.17
N LYS A 13 3.55 -17.60 29.45
CA LYS A 13 3.57 -17.65 27.98
C LYS A 13 2.15 -17.97 27.52
N SER A 14 1.25 -17.00 27.66
CA SER A 14 -0.02 -16.99 26.95
C SER A 14 0.29 -16.72 25.49
N MET A 15 0.72 -17.75 24.77
CA MET A 15 0.56 -17.81 23.31
C MET A 15 -0.92 -18.01 23.01
N ALA A 16 -1.75 -17.02 23.38
CA ALA A 16 -2.98 -16.81 22.66
C ALA A 16 -2.54 -16.35 21.26
N ALA A 17 -2.56 -17.26 20.30
CA ALA A 17 -2.33 -16.92 18.90
C ALA A 17 -3.30 -15.79 18.55
N GLU A 18 -2.79 -14.59 18.26
CA GLU A 18 -3.62 -13.50 17.77
C GLU A 18 -4.44 -14.02 16.59
N THR A 19 -5.76 -14.04 16.74
CA THR A 19 -6.67 -14.42 15.66
C THR A 19 -6.36 -13.55 14.43
N PRO A 20 -6.09 -14.15 13.26
CA PRO A 20 -5.72 -13.37 12.08
C PRO A 20 -6.87 -12.44 11.68
N GLN A 21 -6.67 -11.12 11.80
CA GLN A 21 -7.64 -10.08 11.40
C GLN A 21 -7.81 -9.93 9.87
N CYS A 22 -7.47 -10.96 9.09
CA CYS A 22 -7.56 -10.96 7.63
C CYS A 22 -8.64 -11.92 7.15
N GLY A 23 -9.09 -11.75 5.90
CA GLY A 23 -9.98 -12.71 5.24
C GLY A 23 -11.39 -12.77 5.81
N ILE A 24 -11.79 -11.85 6.69
CA ILE A 24 -13.12 -11.82 7.29
C ILE A 24 -14.09 -11.09 6.36
N ASP A 25 -15.10 -11.79 5.86
CA ASP A 25 -16.17 -11.22 5.03
C ASP A 25 -17.26 -10.53 5.89
N ASN A 26 -18.27 -9.94 5.26
CA ASN A 26 -19.46 -9.36 5.89
C ASN A 26 -20.69 -10.28 5.73
N SER A 27 -20.48 -11.55 5.39
CA SER A 27 -21.59 -12.47 5.13
C SER A 27 -22.25 -12.87 6.45
N PRO A 28 -23.59 -12.78 6.56
CA PRO A 28 -24.31 -13.31 7.73
C PRO A 28 -24.36 -14.84 7.74
N ILE A 29 -23.97 -15.48 6.62
CA ILE A 29 -24.04 -16.93 6.43
C ILE A 29 -22.66 -17.51 6.10
N SER A 30 -22.41 -18.74 6.55
CA SER A 30 -21.16 -19.47 6.31
C SER A 30 -21.03 -19.97 4.87
N VAL A 31 -22.15 -20.33 4.25
CA VAL A 31 -22.25 -20.88 2.88
C VAL A 31 -22.06 -19.80 1.84
N VAL A 32 -21.29 -20.10 0.81
CA VAL A 32 -21.08 -19.24 -0.37
C VAL A 32 -21.91 -19.80 -1.52
N TYR A 33 -22.88 -19.02 -1.99
CA TYR A 33 -23.71 -19.40 -3.13
C TYR A 33 -23.04 -19.03 -4.45
N GLU A 34 -23.20 -19.89 -5.47
CA GLU A 34 -22.85 -19.56 -6.85
C GLU A 34 -23.80 -18.51 -7.43
N GLY A 35 -23.32 -17.74 -8.40
CA GLY A 35 -24.08 -16.70 -9.09
C GLY A 35 -23.86 -15.31 -8.50
N PHE A 36 -24.86 -14.44 -8.63
CA PHE A 36 -24.65 -13.04 -8.34
C PHE A 36 -24.63 -12.72 -6.84
N GLY A 37 -23.57 -12.06 -6.36
CA GLY A 37 -23.47 -11.61 -4.98
C GLY A 37 -23.09 -10.13 -4.85
N LYS A 38 -23.26 -9.60 -3.64
CA LYS A 38 -23.00 -8.19 -3.32
C LYS A 38 -21.51 -7.95 -3.08
N ILE A 39 -20.98 -6.89 -3.69
CA ILE A 39 -19.58 -6.48 -3.54
C ILE A 39 -19.20 -6.20 -2.07
N GLN A 40 -20.17 -5.69 -1.29
CA GLN A 40 -20.07 -5.33 0.13
C GLN A 40 -19.80 -6.52 1.03
N THR A 41 -20.17 -7.74 0.60
CA THR A 41 -19.87 -8.94 1.36
C THR A 41 -18.36 -9.14 1.51
N TYR A 42 -17.54 -8.67 0.56
CA TYR A 42 -16.10 -8.94 0.58
C TYR A 42 -15.31 -7.63 0.68
N PRO A 43 -14.93 -7.21 1.90
CA PRO A 43 -14.31 -5.90 2.17
C PRO A 43 -12.87 -5.79 1.65
N TRP A 44 -12.31 -6.87 1.11
CA TRP A 44 -10.98 -6.92 0.51
C TRP A 44 -11.00 -6.84 -1.02
N LEU A 45 -12.16 -6.93 -1.68
CA LEU A 45 -12.27 -6.91 -3.14
C LEU A 45 -12.80 -5.55 -3.60
N GLY A 46 -12.16 -4.98 -4.61
CA GLY A 46 -12.46 -3.64 -5.11
C GLY A 46 -12.10 -3.43 -6.57
N THR A 47 -12.18 -2.18 -7.01
CA THR A 47 -11.79 -1.73 -8.33
C THR A 47 -10.86 -0.53 -8.25
N LEU A 48 -9.88 -0.48 -9.15
CA LEU A 48 -9.15 0.73 -9.50
C LEU A 48 -9.83 1.35 -10.70
N ASN A 49 -10.28 2.59 -10.54
CA ASN A 49 -10.99 3.37 -11.55
C ASN A 49 -10.10 4.54 -11.99
N TYR A 50 -10.03 4.77 -13.29
CA TYR A 50 -9.32 5.88 -13.90
C TYR A 50 -10.22 6.56 -14.96
N PRO A 51 -10.49 7.87 -14.84
CA PRO A 51 -11.25 8.60 -15.83
C PRO A 51 -10.38 8.87 -17.07
N LEU A 52 -10.80 8.37 -18.22
CA LEU A 52 -10.14 8.59 -19.51
C LEU A 52 -11.15 9.22 -20.49
N ARG A 53 -11.14 10.56 -20.58
CA ARG A 53 -12.11 11.34 -21.36
C ARG A 53 -13.55 10.95 -20.97
N ASP A 54 -14.32 10.38 -21.88
CA ASP A 54 -15.72 9.97 -21.67
C ASP A 54 -15.87 8.52 -21.17
N LYS A 55 -14.77 7.82 -20.90
CA LYS A 55 -14.77 6.41 -20.47
C LYS A 55 -14.03 6.24 -19.15
N TRP A 56 -14.53 5.33 -18.33
CA TRP A 56 -13.83 4.88 -17.13
C TRP A 56 -13.08 3.59 -17.43
N LEU A 57 -11.76 3.61 -17.28
CA LEU A 57 -10.97 2.39 -17.20
C LEU A 57 -11.10 1.84 -15.78
N SER A 58 -11.57 0.61 -15.65
CA SER A 58 -11.69 -0.09 -14.37
C SER A 58 -10.95 -1.41 -14.43
N THR A 59 -10.19 -1.71 -13.39
CA THR A 59 -9.58 -3.03 -13.19
C THR A 59 -9.81 -3.52 -11.77
N VAL A 60 -9.84 -4.84 -11.59
CA VAL A 60 -10.06 -5.46 -10.29
C VAL A 60 -8.80 -5.37 -9.45
N VAL A 61 -8.98 -5.04 -8.17
CA VAL A 61 -7.89 -5.00 -7.20
C VAL A 61 -8.29 -5.71 -5.90
N VAL A 62 -7.31 -6.32 -5.25
CA VAL A 62 -7.48 -7.05 -4.01
C VAL A 62 -6.64 -6.42 -2.91
N LEU A 63 -7.27 -6.03 -1.81
CA LEU A 63 -6.62 -5.48 -0.64
C LEU A 63 -5.86 -6.57 0.12
N VAL A 64 -4.53 -6.47 0.15
CA VAL A 64 -3.64 -7.42 0.84
C VAL A 64 -3.07 -6.85 2.14
N SER A 65 -3.21 -5.55 2.35
CA SER A 65 -2.95 -4.86 3.62
C SER A 65 -3.73 -3.55 3.66
N LYS A 66 -3.76 -2.84 4.80
CA LYS A 66 -4.43 -1.53 4.94
C LYS A 66 -3.92 -0.44 3.97
N GLN A 67 -2.75 -0.61 3.35
CA GLN A 67 -2.12 0.39 2.47
C GLN A 67 -1.73 -0.17 1.11
N MET A 68 -2.01 -1.45 0.82
CA MET A 68 -1.61 -2.09 -0.44
C MET A 68 -2.73 -2.94 -1.01
N ALA A 69 -2.95 -2.75 -2.30
CA ALA A 69 -3.75 -3.62 -3.13
C ALA A 69 -2.89 -4.24 -4.24
N VAL A 70 -3.32 -5.40 -4.73
CA VAL A 70 -2.70 -6.09 -5.86
C VAL A 70 -3.70 -6.17 -6.99
N GLY A 71 -3.25 -5.97 -8.22
CA GLY A 71 -4.05 -6.13 -9.43
C GLY A 71 -3.21 -6.65 -10.60
N PRO A 72 -3.83 -6.93 -11.76
CA PRO A 72 -3.11 -7.35 -12.96
C PRO A 72 -2.30 -6.19 -13.56
N ALA A 73 -1.00 -6.41 -13.80
CA ALA A 73 -0.13 -5.36 -14.35
C ALA A 73 -0.58 -4.88 -15.73
N ILE A 74 -1.01 -5.81 -16.60
CA ILE A 74 -1.45 -5.51 -17.98
C ILE A 74 -2.60 -4.50 -18.05
N ASP A 75 -3.50 -4.47 -17.06
CA ASP A 75 -4.62 -3.54 -17.08
C ASP A 75 -4.24 -2.18 -16.52
N ILE A 76 -3.38 -2.17 -15.49
CA ILE A 76 -2.82 -0.94 -14.92
C ILE A 76 -1.88 -0.28 -15.92
N ASP A 77 -1.20 -1.08 -16.76
CA ASP A 77 -0.26 -0.59 -17.75
C ASP A 77 -0.93 0.21 -18.88
N LYS A 78 -2.19 -0.12 -19.22
CA LYS A 78 -3.00 0.62 -20.21
C LYS A 78 -3.39 2.04 -19.78
N VAL A 79 -3.30 2.35 -18.49
CA VAL A 79 -3.66 3.67 -17.96
C VAL A 79 -2.53 4.68 -18.21
N PRO A 80 -2.83 5.94 -18.60
CA PRO A 80 -1.82 7.00 -18.71
C PRO A 80 -0.99 7.16 -17.42
N LYS A 81 0.34 7.24 -17.55
CA LYS A 81 1.24 7.31 -16.37
C LYS A 81 1.46 8.72 -15.84
N ILE A 82 1.32 9.72 -16.71
CA ILE A 82 1.66 11.11 -16.43
C ILE A 82 0.86 11.68 -15.25
N ASP A 83 -0.39 11.28 -15.14
CA ASP A 83 -1.38 11.76 -14.19
C ASP A 83 -2.08 10.62 -13.43
N PHE A 84 -1.54 9.40 -13.52
CA PHE A 84 -2.07 8.20 -12.88
C PHE A 84 -2.44 8.44 -11.41
N ARG A 85 -1.54 9.05 -10.64
CA ARG A 85 -1.74 9.28 -9.19
C ARG A 85 -2.81 10.34 -8.92
N ALA A 86 -2.89 11.36 -9.77
CA ALA A 86 -3.84 12.45 -9.62
C ALA A 86 -5.27 11.97 -9.85
N HIS A 87 -5.48 11.10 -10.85
CA HIS A 87 -6.81 10.70 -11.31
C HIS A 87 -7.25 9.29 -10.87
N SER A 88 -6.32 8.36 -10.61
CA SER A 88 -6.69 7.01 -10.18
C SER A 88 -7.32 6.99 -8.80
N ARG A 89 -8.40 6.23 -8.66
CA ARG A 89 -9.09 6.00 -7.40
C ARG A 89 -9.35 4.52 -7.19
N VAL A 90 -9.22 4.06 -5.95
CA VAL A 90 -9.51 2.67 -5.57
C VAL A 90 -10.75 2.65 -4.68
N THR A 91 -11.76 1.88 -5.07
CA THR A 91 -12.98 1.66 -4.29
C THR A 91 -13.03 0.20 -3.83
N ILE A 92 -13.17 -0.05 -2.53
CA ILE A 92 -13.07 -1.39 -1.95
C ILE A 92 -14.31 -1.71 -1.14
N GLY A 93 -14.86 -2.92 -1.28
CA GLY A 93 -16.00 -3.38 -0.48
C GLY A 93 -17.29 -2.59 -0.71
N THR A 94 -17.41 -1.87 -1.82
CA THR A 94 -18.56 -1.01 -2.13
C THR A 94 -18.88 -1.03 -3.61
N ASN A 95 -20.13 -0.79 -3.96
CA ASN A 95 -20.67 -0.78 -5.32
C ASN A 95 -20.26 0.48 -6.12
N CYS A 96 -18.95 0.77 -6.18
CA CYS A 96 -18.31 1.95 -6.81
C CYS A 96 -18.80 3.34 -6.36
N SER A 97 -19.88 3.44 -5.59
CA SER A 97 -20.39 4.66 -4.95
C SER A 97 -19.78 4.94 -3.58
N GLY A 98 -18.91 4.04 -3.10
CA GLY A 98 -18.26 4.16 -1.80
C GLY A 98 -17.11 5.15 -1.78
N ALA A 99 -16.51 5.30 -0.60
CA ALA A 99 -15.35 6.15 -0.42
C ALA A 99 -14.19 5.68 -1.32
N ALA A 100 -13.78 6.54 -2.24
CA ALA A 100 -12.69 6.26 -3.15
C ALA A 100 -11.36 6.71 -2.54
N VAL A 101 -10.39 5.80 -2.48
CA VAL A 101 -9.06 6.04 -1.92
C VAL A 101 -8.10 6.46 -3.02
N ARG A 102 -7.25 7.45 -2.75
CA ARG A 102 -6.25 7.91 -3.71
C ARG A 102 -5.09 6.91 -3.82
N VAL A 103 -4.56 6.77 -5.03
CA VAL A 103 -3.36 5.97 -5.28
C VAL A 103 -2.13 6.84 -5.02
N ARG A 104 -1.30 6.41 -4.07
CA ARG A 104 -0.04 7.09 -3.75
C ARG A 104 1.07 6.72 -4.74
N SER A 105 1.19 5.43 -5.03
CA SER A 105 2.16 4.91 -5.99
C SER A 105 1.73 3.55 -6.49
N TYR A 106 2.38 3.07 -7.55
CA TYR A 106 2.23 1.70 -8.04
C TYR A 106 3.60 1.18 -8.47
N SER A 107 3.74 -0.15 -8.54
CA SER A 107 4.94 -0.81 -9.04
C SER A 107 4.59 -2.13 -9.69
N PHE A 108 5.13 -2.40 -10.87
CA PHE A 108 5.00 -3.70 -11.53
C PHE A 108 5.96 -4.72 -10.92
N HIS A 109 5.57 -5.99 -10.91
CA HIS A 109 6.52 -7.07 -10.64
C HIS A 109 7.63 -7.05 -11.71
N PRO A 110 8.91 -7.32 -11.36
CA PRO A 110 10.01 -7.33 -12.32
C PRO A 110 9.82 -8.26 -13.52
N ASP A 111 8.99 -9.30 -13.38
CA ASP A 111 8.64 -10.20 -14.48
C ASP A 111 7.82 -9.51 -15.57
N TYR A 112 7.05 -8.46 -15.25
CA TYR A 112 6.16 -7.81 -16.21
C TYR A 112 6.90 -7.25 -17.44
N PRO A 113 7.91 -6.38 -17.28
CA PRO A 113 8.65 -5.86 -18.42
C PRO A 113 9.70 -6.84 -18.97
N LYS A 114 10.07 -7.90 -18.24
CA LYS A 114 11.21 -8.76 -18.60
C LYS A 114 10.80 -10.08 -19.25
N ASN A 115 9.76 -10.71 -18.71
CA ASN A 115 9.50 -12.13 -18.93
C ASN A 115 8.08 -12.38 -19.44
N THR A 116 7.08 -11.68 -18.92
CA THR A 116 5.67 -11.97 -19.23
C THR A 116 4.74 -10.79 -18.98
N LEU A 117 3.75 -10.59 -19.84
CA LEU A 117 2.67 -9.62 -19.63
C LEU A 117 1.70 -10.04 -18.52
N SER A 118 1.81 -11.27 -18.03
CA SER A 118 0.96 -11.86 -17.00
C SER A 118 1.64 -11.85 -15.63
N ALA A 119 1.88 -10.66 -15.10
CA ALA A 119 2.44 -10.48 -13.75
C ALA A 119 1.59 -9.50 -12.91
N PRO A 120 1.70 -9.56 -11.57
CA PRO A 120 0.94 -8.65 -10.72
C PRO A 120 1.58 -7.26 -10.65
N ALA A 121 0.77 -6.26 -10.32
CA ALA A 121 1.22 -4.95 -9.89
C ALA A 121 0.77 -4.69 -8.45
N LEU A 122 1.59 -3.95 -7.72
CA LEU A 122 1.25 -3.40 -6.41
C LEU A 122 0.75 -1.98 -6.57
N ILE A 123 -0.33 -1.68 -5.88
CA ILE A 123 -0.93 -0.35 -5.79
C ILE A 123 -0.89 0.05 -4.34
N GLN A 124 -0.17 1.12 -4.05
CA GLN A 124 -0.12 1.70 -2.74
C GLN A 124 -1.20 2.76 -2.57
N LEU A 125 -1.97 2.62 -1.50
CA LEU A 125 -3.07 3.50 -1.16
C LEU A 125 -2.59 4.61 -0.21
N GLU A 126 -3.11 5.82 -0.40
CA GLU A 126 -2.93 6.89 0.57
C GLU A 126 -3.68 6.54 1.87
N TYR A 127 -3.02 6.65 3.02
CA TYR A 127 -3.69 6.38 4.30
C TYR A 127 -4.86 7.34 4.51
N HIS A 128 -6.01 6.80 4.88
CA HIS A 128 -7.20 7.57 5.15
C HIS A 128 -7.88 6.98 6.40
N PRO A 129 -8.33 7.79 7.38
CA PRO A 129 -8.96 7.29 8.60
C PRO A 129 -10.16 6.37 8.34
N ARG A 130 -10.90 6.60 7.24
CA ARG A 130 -12.02 5.72 6.84
C ARG A 130 -11.56 4.31 6.41
N MET A 131 -10.28 4.09 6.15
CA MET A 131 -9.71 2.76 5.91
C MET A 131 -9.48 1.95 7.18
N ALA A 132 -9.69 2.52 8.37
CA ALA A 132 -9.57 1.79 9.64
C ALA A 132 -10.50 0.56 9.69
N GLY A 133 -11.64 0.61 9.01
CA GLY A 133 -12.60 -0.50 8.89
C GLY A 133 -12.35 -1.46 7.72
N PHE A 134 -11.37 -1.21 6.85
CA PHE A 134 -11.08 -2.11 5.74
C PHE A 134 -10.31 -3.35 6.21
N ARG A 135 -10.78 -4.53 5.79
CA ARG A 135 -10.19 -5.83 6.12
C ARG A 135 -9.54 -6.41 4.88
N ALA A 136 -8.24 -6.66 4.96
CA ALA A 136 -7.47 -7.27 3.87
C ALA A 136 -7.76 -8.78 3.78
N ILE A 137 -7.57 -9.37 2.59
CA ILE A 137 -7.61 -10.82 2.42
C ILE A 137 -6.37 -11.47 3.04
N CYS A 138 -6.49 -12.72 3.50
CA CYS A 138 -5.33 -13.46 4.01
C CYS A 138 -4.40 -13.90 2.88
N ALA A 139 -3.15 -14.13 3.25
CA ALA A 139 -2.23 -14.91 2.42
C ALA A 139 -2.61 -16.40 2.50
N PRO A 140 -2.41 -17.17 1.42
CA PRO A 140 -2.73 -18.58 1.40
C PRO A 140 -1.85 -19.35 2.39
N LEU A 141 -2.45 -20.33 3.07
CA LEU A 141 -1.75 -21.29 3.93
C LEU A 141 -1.00 -22.31 3.06
N ALA A 142 0.08 -22.89 3.61
CA ALA A 142 0.91 -23.85 2.89
C ALA A 142 0.18 -25.18 2.57
N ALA A 143 -0.88 -25.51 3.33
CA ALA A 143 -1.67 -26.72 3.15
C ALA A 143 -3.11 -26.38 2.77
N PHE A 144 -3.58 -26.91 1.65
CA PHE A 144 -4.94 -26.70 1.11
C PHE A 144 -5.95 -27.75 1.61
N ASN A 145 -5.83 -28.22 2.86
CA ASN A 145 -6.67 -29.29 3.38
C ASN A 145 -8.15 -28.85 3.43
N ASN A 146 -9.02 -29.55 2.70
CA ASN A 146 -10.46 -29.28 2.59
C ASN A 146 -10.83 -27.86 2.11
N ALA A 147 -9.96 -27.21 1.34
CA ALA A 147 -10.21 -25.85 0.84
C ALA A 147 -11.23 -25.82 -0.30
N GLN A 148 -12.25 -24.96 -0.19
CA GLN A 148 -13.15 -24.63 -1.29
C GLN A 148 -12.62 -23.41 -2.04
N PHE A 149 -12.54 -23.52 -3.37
CA PHE A 149 -12.03 -22.46 -4.24
C PHE A 149 -13.17 -21.74 -4.95
N TYR A 150 -13.04 -20.43 -5.08
CA TYR A 150 -14.03 -19.56 -5.69
C TYR A 150 -13.32 -18.60 -6.63
N ALA A 151 -13.82 -18.51 -7.86
CA ALA A 151 -13.43 -17.44 -8.77
C ALA A 151 -14.47 -16.34 -8.71
N MET A 152 -14.01 -15.13 -8.42
CA MET A 152 -14.84 -13.94 -8.30
C MET A 152 -14.50 -12.98 -9.42
N THR A 153 -15.49 -12.69 -10.26
CA THR A 153 -15.35 -11.76 -11.37
C THR A 153 -16.22 -10.54 -11.11
N LEU A 154 -15.62 -9.36 -11.27
CA LEU A 154 -16.35 -8.10 -11.32
C LEU A 154 -16.71 -7.79 -12.80
N PRO A 155 -18.00 -7.62 -13.13
CA PRO A 155 -18.40 -7.15 -14.45
C PRO A 155 -17.91 -5.73 -14.70
N ASN A 156 -17.95 -5.29 -15.97
CA ASN A 156 -17.37 -4.02 -16.42
C ASN A 156 -17.87 -2.80 -15.63
N ALA A 157 -17.06 -1.74 -15.66
CA ALA A 157 -17.14 -0.48 -14.90
C ALA A 157 -18.53 0.16 -14.75
N PHE A 158 -19.48 -0.09 -15.65
CA PHE A 158 -20.83 0.49 -15.60
C PHE A 158 -21.79 -0.22 -14.64
N ILE A 159 -21.50 -1.47 -14.26
CA ILE A 159 -22.40 -2.28 -13.41
C ILE A 159 -21.61 -2.77 -12.20
N CYS A 160 -21.23 -1.84 -11.33
CA CYS A 160 -20.54 -2.18 -10.08
C CYS A 160 -21.39 -3.01 -9.08
N ALA A 161 -22.66 -3.25 -9.42
CA ALA A 161 -23.70 -3.70 -8.50
C ALA A 161 -23.82 -5.21 -8.35
N LYS A 162 -23.25 -5.96 -9.29
CA LYS A 162 -23.39 -7.42 -9.35
C LYS A 162 -22.02 -8.03 -9.47
N ARG A 163 -21.66 -9.00 -8.63
CA ARG A 163 -20.48 -9.87 -8.84
C ARG A 163 -20.95 -11.24 -9.21
N GLU A 164 -20.29 -11.88 -10.15
CA GLU A 164 -20.56 -13.30 -10.43
C GLU A 164 -19.60 -14.16 -9.61
N HIS A 165 -20.16 -15.04 -8.79
CA HIS A 165 -19.45 -16.08 -8.04
C HIS A 165 -19.53 -17.37 -8.84
N ASN A 166 -18.38 -17.86 -9.28
CA ASN A 166 -18.32 -19.20 -9.85
C ASN A 166 -17.56 -20.09 -8.87
N ASN A 167 -18.22 -21.14 -8.35
CA ASN A 167 -17.49 -22.17 -7.63
C ASN A 167 -16.51 -22.81 -8.59
N CYS A 168 -15.28 -22.95 -8.11
CA CYS A 168 -14.21 -23.53 -8.90
C CYS A 168 -13.68 -24.76 -8.20
N LYS A 169 -13.38 -25.79 -8.97
CA LYS A 169 -12.45 -26.83 -8.52
C LYS A 169 -11.06 -26.40 -8.97
N SER A 170 -10.13 -26.33 -8.03
CA SER A 170 -8.70 -26.19 -8.35
C SER A 170 -8.31 -27.37 -9.23
N ALA A 171 -7.68 -27.09 -10.37
CA ALA A 171 -7.25 -28.11 -11.31
C ALA A 171 -5.72 -28.21 -11.27
N VAL A 172 -5.19 -29.42 -11.09
CA VAL A 172 -3.76 -29.69 -11.01
C VAL A 172 -3.02 -29.10 -12.23
N ASN A 173 -1.96 -28.34 -11.94
CA ASN A 173 -1.25 -27.41 -12.83
C ASN A 173 -0.73 -28.04 -14.14
N LEU A 174 -0.28 -29.30 -14.10
CA LEU A 174 0.37 -29.97 -15.24
C LEU A 174 -0.56 -30.16 -16.47
N LYS A 175 -1.86 -30.37 -16.26
CA LYS A 175 -2.80 -30.60 -17.39
C LYS A 175 -3.13 -29.31 -18.15
N CYS A 176 -2.93 -28.15 -17.53
CA CYS A 176 -3.35 -26.87 -18.07
C CYS A 176 -2.39 -26.34 -19.14
N LYS A 177 -1.08 -26.36 -18.89
CA LYS A 177 -0.08 -25.91 -19.88
C LYS A 177 -0.13 -26.77 -21.14
N ALA A 178 -0.33 -28.09 -20.99
CA ALA A 178 -0.53 -29.01 -22.11
C ALA A 178 -1.78 -28.67 -22.93
N HIS A 179 -2.92 -28.38 -22.26
CA HIS A 179 -4.16 -27.99 -22.94
C HIS A 179 -4.00 -26.72 -23.78
N TYR A 180 -3.37 -25.67 -23.24
CA TYR A 180 -3.14 -24.43 -24.00
C TYR A 180 -2.02 -24.56 -25.04
N GLY A 181 -1.00 -25.39 -24.79
CA GLY A 181 0.05 -25.67 -25.76
C GLY A 181 -0.51 -26.30 -27.04
N ALA A 182 -1.52 -27.16 -26.92
CA ALA A 182 -2.24 -27.71 -28.07
C ALA A 182 -3.18 -26.67 -28.71
N LEU A 183 -4.03 -26.00 -27.91
CA LEU A 183 -5.08 -25.13 -28.42
C LEU A 183 -4.54 -23.83 -29.09
N LEU A 184 -3.51 -23.22 -28.52
CA LEU A 184 -2.97 -21.95 -29.01
C LEU A 184 -1.93 -22.10 -30.14
N ARG A 185 -1.20 -23.24 -30.21
CA ARG A 185 -0.35 -23.55 -31.37
C ARG A 185 -1.17 -23.72 -32.64
N HIS A 186 -2.35 -24.33 -32.54
CA HIS A 186 -3.20 -24.60 -33.69
C HIS A 186 -4.08 -23.41 -34.10
N SER A 187 -4.53 -22.57 -33.16
CA SER A 187 -5.60 -21.60 -33.46
C SER A 187 -5.20 -20.12 -33.56
N PHE A 188 -4.10 -19.66 -32.96
CA PHE A 188 -3.90 -18.20 -32.81
C PHE A 188 -2.50 -17.63 -33.14
N ARG A 189 -1.47 -18.45 -33.44
CA ARG A 189 -0.07 -17.99 -33.66
C ARG A 189 0.43 -16.97 -32.61
N LEU A 190 -0.12 -16.98 -31.39
CA LEU A 190 0.28 -16.12 -30.30
C LEU A 190 1.53 -16.71 -29.63
N ASN A 191 2.51 -15.86 -29.31
CA ASN A 191 3.65 -16.26 -28.48
C ASN A 191 3.14 -16.56 -27.06
N ILE A 192 2.90 -17.84 -26.77
CA ILE A 192 2.34 -18.30 -25.49
C ILE A 192 3.23 -17.88 -24.33
N ASP A 193 4.55 -17.85 -24.54
CA ASP A 193 5.52 -17.61 -23.49
C ASP A 193 5.45 -16.18 -22.96
N SER A 194 5.10 -15.19 -23.79
CA SER A 194 4.98 -13.80 -23.37
C SER A 194 3.71 -13.50 -22.56
N VAL A 195 2.70 -14.37 -22.62
CA VAL A 195 1.43 -14.22 -21.89
C VAL A 195 1.23 -15.26 -20.79
N TRP A 196 2.14 -16.24 -20.68
CA TRP A 196 2.09 -17.24 -19.62
C TRP A 196 2.69 -16.66 -18.33
N PRO A 197 1.97 -16.69 -17.19
CA PRO A 197 2.55 -16.24 -15.93
C PRO A 197 3.81 -17.05 -15.56
N SER A 198 4.84 -16.39 -15.04
CA SER A 198 6.03 -17.07 -14.53
C SER A 198 5.68 -18.10 -13.46
N TYR A 199 4.71 -17.76 -12.60
CA TYR A 199 4.11 -18.66 -11.63
C TYR A 199 2.61 -18.77 -11.91
N ALA A 200 2.24 -19.81 -12.65
CA ALA A 200 0.87 -20.07 -13.04
C ALA A 200 0.23 -21.12 -12.13
N LEU A 201 -1.07 -20.98 -11.90
CA LEU A 201 -1.98 -21.97 -11.35
C LEU A 201 -3.15 -22.09 -12.33
N CYS A 202 -3.78 -23.26 -12.40
CA CYS A 202 -5.03 -23.39 -13.13
C CYS A 202 -6.22 -23.79 -12.27
N ALA A 203 -7.38 -23.26 -12.64
CA ALA A 203 -8.65 -23.61 -12.04
C ALA A 203 -9.72 -23.70 -13.12
N ARG A 204 -10.71 -24.56 -12.91
CA ARG A 204 -11.85 -24.73 -13.81
C ARG A 204 -13.14 -24.56 -13.03
N SER A 205 -14.13 -23.90 -13.63
CA SER A 205 -15.45 -23.84 -13.04
C SER A 205 -16.03 -25.25 -12.91
N THR A 206 -16.73 -25.54 -11.83
CA THR A 206 -17.52 -26.77 -11.71
C THR A 206 -18.86 -26.66 -12.41
N SER A 207 -19.42 -25.45 -12.46
CA SER A 207 -20.63 -25.17 -13.23
C SER A 207 -20.22 -24.87 -14.68
N GLY A 208 -20.66 -25.72 -15.61
CA GLY A 208 -20.39 -25.61 -17.05
C GLY A 208 -21.14 -24.49 -17.75
N LYS A 209 -21.41 -23.38 -17.05
CA LYS A 209 -22.11 -22.22 -17.62
C LYS A 209 -21.17 -21.46 -18.56
N GLU A 210 -21.75 -20.86 -19.60
CA GLU A 210 -21.04 -19.95 -20.48
C GLU A 210 -20.64 -18.68 -19.72
N CYS A 211 -19.35 -18.53 -19.45
CA CYS A 211 -18.76 -17.26 -19.04
C CYS A 211 -17.33 -17.15 -19.55
N VAL A 212 -16.75 -15.94 -19.55
CA VAL A 212 -15.38 -15.68 -19.99
C VAL A 212 -14.53 -15.28 -18.79
N TRP A 213 -13.37 -15.94 -18.64
CA TRP A 213 -12.41 -15.57 -17.61
C TRP A 213 -11.74 -14.24 -17.93
N ARG A 214 -12.04 -13.22 -17.13
CA ARG A 214 -11.49 -11.87 -17.32
C ARG A 214 -10.16 -11.70 -16.62
N SER A 215 -9.32 -10.83 -17.16
CA SER A 215 -8.16 -10.32 -16.43
C SER A 215 -8.60 -9.70 -15.11
N GLY A 216 -7.91 -10.03 -14.02
CA GLY A 216 -8.27 -9.58 -12.68
C GLY A 216 -9.33 -10.44 -11.97
N THR A 217 -9.82 -11.54 -12.57
CA THR A 217 -10.67 -12.51 -11.86
C THR A 217 -9.94 -13.00 -10.61
N VAL A 218 -10.56 -12.92 -9.43
CA VAL A 218 -9.87 -13.29 -8.18
C VAL A 218 -10.16 -14.73 -7.86
N LEU A 219 -9.11 -15.56 -7.80
CA LEU A 219 -9.22 -16.90 -7.24
C LEU A 219 -8.90 -16.84 -5.75
N ALA A 220 -9.91 -17.13 -4.93
CA ALA A 220 -9.80 -17.14 -3.49
C ALA A 220 -10.22 -18.50 -2.93
N MET A 221 -9.73 -18.83 -1.75
CA MET A 221 -10.18 -19.99 -0.98
C MET A 221 -10.80 -19.55 0.34
N LYS A 222 -11.82 -20.28 0.79
CA LYS A 222 -12.41 -20.11 2.13
C LYS A 222 -12.07 -21.31 2.99
N GLN A 223 -11.42 -21.08 4.13
CA GLN A 223 -11.07 -22.12 5.10
C GLN A 223 -11.28 -21.57 6.52
N ASN A 224 -11.96 -22.33 7.37
CA ASN A 224 -12.24 -21.95 8.76
C ASN A 224 -12.86 -20.53 8.90
N GLY A 225 -13.72 -20.14 7.95
CA GLY A 225 -14.35 -18.82 7.93
C GLY A 225 -13.48 -17.68 7.37
N HIS A 226 -12.23 -17.93 7.01
CA HIS A 226 -11.31 -16.93 6.46
C HIS A 226 -11.07 -17.10 4.97
N TRP A 227 -11.05 -15.97 4.25
CA TRP A 227 -10.70 -15.87 2.84
C TRP A 227 -9.20 -15.66 2.65
N SER A 228 -8.61 -16.45 1.75
CA SER A 228 -7.21 -16.32 1.34
C SER A 228 -7.08 -16.12 -0.17
N LEU A 229 -6.17 -15.25 -0.60
CA LEU A 229 -5.90 -15.01 -2.02
C LEU A 229 -5.03 -16.13 -2.59
N VAL A 230 -5.55 -16.87 -3.56
CA VAL A 230 -4.80 -17.97 -4.21
C VAL A 230 -4.17 -17.48 -5.50
N GLY A 231 -4.90 -16.71 -6.30
CA GLY A 231 -4.35 -16.17 -7.53
C GLY A 231 -5.21 -15.10 -8.19
N ILE A 232 -4.63 -14.48 -9.21
CA ILE A 232 -5.27 -13.43 -10.01
C ILE A 232 -5.33 -13.89 -11.45
N GLY A 233 -6.53 -13.94 -12.01
CA GLY A 233 -6.83 -14.46 -13.32
C GLY A 233 -6.20 -13.62 -14.39
N VAL A 234 -5.62 -14.31 -15.38
CA VAL A 234 -5.28 -13.70 -16.65
C VAL A 234 -6.42 -13.93 -17.63
N LEU A 235 -6.42 -13.21 -18.75
CA LEU A 235 -7.40 -13.43 -19.79
C LEU A 235 -7.38 -14.91 -20.23
N GLY A 236 -8.56 -15.54 -20.17
CA GLY A 236 -8.73 -16.95 -20.44
C GLY A 236 -9.96 -17.23 -21.32
N PRO A 237 -10.11 -18.49 -21.77
CA PRO A 237 -11.23 -18.97 -22.55
C PRO A 237 -12.49 -19.06 -21.68
N GLY A 238 -13.50 -19.78 -22.17
CA GLY A 238 -14.74 -20.02 -21.43
C GLY A 238 -14.53 -20.70 -20.07
N CYS A 239 -15.50 -20.53 -19.16
CA CYS A 239 -15.46 -21.05 -17.80
C CYS A 239 -15.38 -22.58 -17.67
N SER A 240 -15.88 -23.29 -18.69
CA SER A 240 -15.77 -24.75 -18.83
C SER A 240 -14.35 -25.22 -19.18
N SER A 241 -13.47 -24.32 -19.59
CA SER A 241 -12.07 -24.59 -19.86
C SER A 241 -11.18 -24.16 -18.69
N PRO A 242 -10.05 -24.85 -18.44
CA PRO A 242 -9.10 -24.43 -17.41
C PRO A 242 -8.64 -22.99 -17.64
N ALA A 243 -8.88 -22.10 -16.67
CA ALA A 243 -8.32 -20.76 -16.67
C ALA A 243 -6.94 -20.76 -16.03
N ARG A 244 -6.16 -19.74 -16.41
CA ARG A 244 -4.83 -19.47 -15.87
C ARG A 244 -4.92 -18.35 -14.85
N PHE A 245 -4.20 -18.50 -13.74
CA PHE A 245 -4.10 -17.54 -12.67
C PHE A 245 -2.63 -17.32 -12.33
N MET A 246 -2.26 -16.08 -12.05
CA MET A 246 -0.99 -15.74 -11.40
C MET A 246 -1.05 -16.25 -9.95
N GLU A 247 -0.20 -17.20 -9.60
CA GLU A 247 -0.19 -17.82 -8.27
C GLU A 247 0.35 -16.85 -7.21
N TYR A 248 -0.52 -16.37 -6.33
CA TYR A 248 -0.17 -15.32 -5.38
C TYR A 248 0.88 -15.76 -4.34
N SER A 249 0.91 -17.04 -3.97
CA SER A 249 1.90 -17.61 -3.04
C SER A 249 3.34 -17.29 -3.45
N SER A 250 3.63 -17.43 -4.75
CA SER A 250 4.96 -17.20 -5.33
C SER A 250 5.34 -15.71 -5.36
N TYR A 251 4.35 -14.81 -5.48
CA TYR A 251 4.57 -13.36 -5.43
C TYR A 251 4.55 -12.76 -4.01
N ARG A 252 4.10 -13.52 -3.00
CA ARG A 252 3.98 -13.05 -1.61
C ARG A 252 5.28 -12.48 -1.03
N PRO A 253 6.47 -13.07 -1.22
CA PRO A 253 7.72 -12.48 -0.73
C PRO A 253 7.97 -11.08 -1.30
N TRP A 254 7.72 -10.87 -2.58
CA TRP A 254 7.85 -9.55 -3.22
C TRP A 254 6.86 -8.53 -2.65
N VAL A 255 5.61 -8.93 -2.41
CA VAL A 255 4.60 -8.08 -1.77
C VAL A 255 5.01 -7.70 -0.34
N ARG A 256 5.42 -8.69 0.46
CA ARG A 256 5.88 -8.47 1.84
C ARG A 256 7.10 -7.55 1.88
N ASN A 257 8.08 -7.77 1.00
CA ASN A 257 9.28 -6.94 0.93
C ASN A 257 8.94 -5.51 0.49
N SER A 258 7.98 -5.34 -0.42
CA SER A 258 7.50 -4.01 -0.84
C SER A 258 6.78 -3.27 0.28
N LEU A 259 6.00 -3.97 1.12
CA LEU A 259 5.42 -3.40 2.33
C LEU A 259 6.48 -2.97 3.35
N LEU A 260 7.48 -3.82 3.58
CA LEU A 260 8.58 -3.51 4.51
C LEU A 260 9.49 -2.37 4.02
N ARG A 261 9.45 -2.04 2.72
CA ARG A 261 10.17 -0.92 2.12
C ARG A 261 9.47 0.42 2.30
N ILE A 262 8.16 0.44 2.56
CA ILE A 262 7.44 1.69 2.84
C ILE A 262 8.01 2.33 4.11
N GLY A 263 8.25 3.63 4.05
CA GLY A 263 8.83 4.41 5.13
C GLY A 263 10.34 4.26 5.26
N ARG A 264 10.98 3.42 4.45
CA ARG A 264 12.44 3.32 4.46
C ARG A 264 13.05 4.58 3.84
N PRO A 265 13.93 5.33 4.52
CA PRO A 265 14.63 6.42 3.90
C PRO A 265 15.54 5.90 2.78
N THR A 266 15.67 6.66 1.71
CA THR A 266 16.67 6.46 0.67
C THR A 266 17.70 7.57 0.76
N VAL A 267 18.98 7.20 0.72
CA VAL A 267 20.09 8.15 0.72
C VAL A 267 20.69 8.16 -0.67
N THR A 268 20.77 9.35 -1.27
CA THR A 268 21.48 9.57 -2.53
C THR A 268 22.65 10.50 -2.28
N ARG A 269 23.84 10.11 -2.75
CA ARG A 269 24.97 11.03 -2.87
C ARG A 269 24.99 11.63 -4.27
N ILE A 270 24.79 12.94 -4.35
CA ILE A 270 24.82 13.70 -5.61
C ILE A 270 26.26 14.12 -5.91
N ALA A 271 26.99 14.55 -4.89
CA ALA A 271 28.41 14.89 -4.93
C ALA A 271 29.04 14.64 -3.55
N ASP A 272 30.36 14.76 -3.45
CA ASP A 272 31.09 14.60 -2.18
C ASP A 272 30.58 15.53 -1.08
N ASN A 273 30.08 16.71 -1.45
CA ASN A 273 29.56 17.74 -0.56
C ASN A 273 28.02 17.84 -0.56
N HIS A 274 27.31 16.91 -1.21
CA HIS A 274 25.85 16.98 -1.41
C HIS A 274 25.18 15.62 -1.25
N LEU A 275 24.36 15.49 -0.20
CA LEU A 275 23.56 14.31 0.12
C LEU A 275 22.08 14.67 0.13
N VAL A 276 21.27 13.75 -0.36
CA VAL A 276 19.82 13.85 -0.32
C VAL A 276 19.26 12.63 0.39
N LEU A 277 18.52 12.87 1.47
CA LEU A 277 17.82 11.86 2.24
C LEU A 277 16.33 12.00 1.98
N ARG A 278 15.73 11.03 1.31
CA ARG A 278 14.28 11.02 1.04
C ARG A 278 13.58 10.04 1.94
N ARG A 279 12.37 10.40 2.39
CA ARG A 279 11.46 9.40 2.96
C ARG A 279 10.82 8.65 1.80
N SER A 280 11.08 7.35 1.66
CA SER A 280 10.33 6.56 0.68
C SER A 280 8.93 6.34 1.22
N VAL A 281 8.03 7.26 0.87
CA VAL A 281 6.62 7.12 1.18
C VAL A 281 5.92 6.13 0.24
N SER A 282 6.64 5.66 -0.79
CA SER A 282 6.25 4.60 -1.71
C SER A 282 7.00 3.30 -1.43
N SER A 283 6.55 2.17 -1.97
CA SER A 283 7.38 0.94 -2.07
C SER A 283 8.57 1.10 -3.03
N VAL A 284 8.50 2.08 -3.93
CA VAL A 284 9.55 2.41 -4.90
C VAL A 284 10.50 3.41 -4.27
N GLN A 285 11.77 3.02 -4.20
CA GLN A 285 12.87 3.87 -3.76
C GLN A 285 13.25 4.83 -4.89
N ARG A 286 13.36 6.13 -4.57
CA ARG A 286 13.82 7.15 -5.51
C ARG A 286 15.23 7.59 -5.14
N TYR A 287 16.04 7.80 -6.18
CA TYR A 287 17.42 8.29 -6.08
C TYR A 287 17.54 9.59 -6.89
N GLY A 288 18.51 10.42 -6.54
CA GLY A 288 18.75 11.72 -7.21
C GLY A 288 18.39 12.94 -6.34
N PRO A 289 18.38 14.15 -6.95
CA PRO A 289 18.02 15.40 -6.28
C PRO A 289 16.51 15.47 -6.02
N CYS A 290 16.06 16.17 -4.97
CA CYS A 290 14.62 16.30 -4.65
C CYS A 290 13.77 16.71 -5.85
N ASP A 291 12.60 16.09 -6.00
CA ASP A 291 11.67 16.45 -7.09
C ASP A 291 10.99 17.79 -6.77
N PRO A 292 10.60 18.62 -7.76
CA PRO A 292 9.88 19.88 -7.52
C PRO A 292 8.57 19.71 -6.72
N GLU A 293 7.95 18.53 -6.80
CA GLU A 293 6.78 18.18 -6.00
C GLU A 293 7.09 17.97 -4.52
N GLU A 294 8.31 17.56 -4.20
CA GLU A 294 8.80 17.29 -2.84
C GLU A 294 9.26 18.57 -2.13
N THR A 295 9.64 19.61 -2.90
CA THR A 295 10.18 20.89 -2.38
C THR A 295 9.13 21.99 -2.26
N LYS A 296 7.83 21.67 -2.34
CA LYS A 296 6.75 22.66 -2.34
C LYS A 296 6.63 23.44 -1.03
N ALA A 297 6.98 22.81 0.09
CA ALA A 297 6.99 23.44 1.40
C ALA A 297 8.28 23.12 2.13
N GLU A 298 8.97 24.17 2.57
CA GLU A 298 10.15 24.08 3.44
C GLU A 298 9.68 23.99 4.89
N LEU A 299 9.99 22.89 5.57
CA LEU A 299 9.62 22.64 6.96
C LEU A 299 10.65 23.21 7.93
N TYR A 300 11.93 23.11 7.56
CA TYR A 300 13.05 23.52 8.39
C TYR A 300 14.30 23.75 7.55
N THR A 301 15.07 24.78 7.88
CA THR A 301 16.41 25.00 7.33
C THR A 301 17.36 25.38 8.44
N ASP A 302 18.50 24.68 8.51
CA ASP A 302 19.65 25.06 9.32
C ASP A 302 20.80 25.46 8.39
N SER A 303 21.54 26.50 8.78
CA SER A 303 22.73 26.96 8.09
C SER A 303 23.78 27.37 9.12
N THR A 304 24.85 26.57 9.23
CA THR A 304 25.92 26.78 10.21
C THR A 304 27.26 27.00 9.51
N THR A 305 27.99 28.02 9.95
CA THR A 305 29.35 28.32 9.44
C THR A 305 30.40 27.81 10.42
N ILE A 306 31.39 27.07 9.93
CA ILE A 306 32.44 26.47 10.75
C ILE A 306 33.80 26.94 10.24
N HIS A 307 34.58 27.53 11.15
CA HIS A 307 35.90 28.02 10.86
C HIS A 307 36.93 26.89 10.91
N LYS A 308 37.90 26.92 9.99
CA LYS A 308 39.04 25.99 10.01
C LYS A 308 39.86 26.16 11.29
N LEU A 309 40.18 25.06 11.97
CA LEU A 309 41.18 25.09 13.04
C LEU A 309 42.60 25.14 12.44
N PRO A 310 43.47 26.07 12.88
CA PRO A 310 44.76 26.31 12.25
C PRO A 310 45.73 25.13 12.35
N ALA A 311 45.65 24.33 13.41
CA ALA A 311 46.58 23.22 13.68
C ALA A 311 46.27 21.91 12.94
N ILE A 312 45.11 21.79 12.28
CA ILE A 312 44.62 20.51 11.74
C ILE A 312 44.54 20.57 10.21
N ARG A 313 45.17 19.59 9.54
CA ARG A 313 45.16 19.47 8.06
C ARG A 313 43.77 19.17 7.51
N VAL A 314 43.03 18.27 8.15
CA VAL A 314 41.64 17.89 7.82
C VAL A 314 40.80 17.98 9.08
N ASN A 315 39.86 18.91 9.11
CA ASN A 315 38.92 19.08 10.21
C ASN A 315 37.77 18.11 10.03
N LYS A 316 37.21 17.65 11.16
CA LYS A 316 36.02 16.81 11.21
C LYS A 316 35.02 17.45 12.16
N VAL A 317 33.77 17.52 11.73
CA VAL A 317 32.64 17.87 12.60
C VAL A 317 31.53 16.84 12.43
N SER A 318 30.75 16.65 13.50
CA SER A 318 29.58 15.80 13.52
C SER A 318 28.33 16.62 13.80
N TYR A 319 27.30 16.45 12.97
CA TYR A 319 25.99 17.09 13.14
C TYR A 319 24.93 16.02 13.36
N ASN A 320 24.25 16.06 14.50
CA ASN A 320 23.20 15.10 14.84
C ASN A 320 21.88 15.51 14.19
N PHE A 321 21.22 14.57 13.53
CA PHE A 321 19.97 14.79 12.82
C PHE A 321 18.98 13.67 13.12
N THR A 322 17.85 14.01 13.72
CA THR A 322 16.82 13.05 14.10
C THR A 322 15.58 13.22 13.25
N ILE A 323 15.02 12.10 12.81
CA ILE A 323 13.76 12.04 12.07
C ILE A 323 12.70 11.41 12.94
N PHE A 324 11.58 12.09 13.10
CA PHE A 324 10.38 11.54 13.73
C PHE A 324 9.39 11.01 12.69
N ALA A 325 8.70 9.92 13.02
CA ALA A 325 7.80 9.22 12.12
C ALA A 325 6.51 9.99 11.81
N ASP A 326 6.09 10.86 12.73
CA ASP A 326 4.91 11.73 12.66
C ASP A 326 5.14 13.03 11.86
N VAL A 327 6.40 13.35 11.53
CA VAL A 327 6.73 14.47 10.64
C VAL A 327 6.65 14.00 9.19
N ASP A 328 5.73 14.59 8.42
CA ASP A 328 5.52 14.32 7.00
C ASP A 328 6.56 15.06 6.12
N TYR A 329 7.85 14.76 6.32
CA TYR A 329 8.91 15.21 5.41
C TYR A 329 8.96 14.33 4.15
N SER A 330 9.23 14.96 3.02
CA SER A 330 9.39 14.34 1.71
C SER A 330 10.87 14.15 1.36
N CYS A 331 11.66 15.22 1.53
CA CYS A 331 13.06 15.26 1.10
C CYS A 331 13.90 16.11 2.05
N VAL A 332 15.12 15.67 2.34
CA VAL A 332 16.11 16.41 3.13
C VAL A 332 17.37 16.57 2.30
N VAL A 333 17.87 17.79 2.19
CA VAL A 333 19.08 18.15 1.45
C VAL A 333 20.16 18.58 2.43
N PHE A 334 21.29 17.90 2.38
CA PHE A 334 22.49 18.28 3.10
C PHE A 334 23.53 18.76 2.09
N ARG A 335 24.00 20.00 2.27
CA ARG A 335 25.00 20.61 1.38
C ARG A 335 26.08 21.26 2.22
N VAL A 336 27.34 21.10 1.81
CA VAL A 336 28.48 21.75 2.44
C VAL A 336 29.27 22.50 1.38
N GLU A 337 29.67 23.72 1.67
CA GLU A 337 30.42 24.56 0.74
C GLU A 337 31.60 25.22 1.44
N ASN A 338 32.69 25.43 0.71
CA ASN A 338 33.80 26.23 1.22
C ASN A 338 33.38 27.70 1.22
N ARG A 339 33.54 28.39 2.34
CA ARG A 339 33.13 29.80 2.49
C ARG A 339 33.92 30.74 1.57
N LYS A 340 35.21 30.43 1.37
CA LYS A 340 36.11 31.13 0.45
C LYS A 340 37.04 30.07 -0.16
N PRO A 341 36.67 29.45 -1.30
CA PRO A 341 37.43 28.36 -1.87
C PRO A 341 38.82 28.85 -2.28
N LYS A 342 39.87 28.44 -1.56
CA LYS A 342 41.26 28.66 -1.99
C LYS A 342 41.76 27.46 -2.80
N LYS A 343 41.30 26.26 -2.45
CA LYS A 343 41.56 25.00 -3.16
C LYS A 343 40.32 24.51 -3.90
N LYS A 344 40.54 23.75 -4.97
CA LYS A 344 39.47 23.05 -5.71
C LYS A 344 38.88 21.84 -4.96
N GLU A 345 39.44 21.47 -3.80
CA GLU A 345 38.97 20.32 -3.03
C GLU A 345 37.66 20.64 -2.32
N LEU A 346 36.62 19.84 -2.61
CA LEU A 346 35.31 19.97 -1.97
C LEU A 346 35.29 19.25 -0.61
N PRO A 347 34.55 19.79 0.37
CA PRO A 347 34.33 19.10 1.63
C PRO A 347 33.55 17.80 1.42
N LYS A 348 33.83 16.79 2.24
CA LYS A 348 33.20 15.47 2.12
C LYS A 348 32.17 15.27 3.21
N ILE A 349 31.00 14.76 2.86
CA ILE A 349 29.93 14.44 3.81
C ILE A 349 29.52 12.97 3.77
N TYR A 350 29.34 12.41 4.97
CA TYR A 350 28.90 11.04 5.17
C TYR A 350 27.73 11.03 6.16
N LEU A 351 26.62 10.42 5.76
CA LEU A 351 25.49 10.20 6.63
C LEU A 351 25.61 8.81 7.26
N ARG A 352 25.63 8.74 8.59
CA ARG A 352 25.61 7.49 9.34
C ARG A 352 24.36 7.42 10.20
N ARG A 353 23.81 6.22 10.33
CA ARG A 353 22.69 5.96 11.25
C ARG A 353 23.26 5.56 12.61
N TRP A 354 22.70 6.10 13.68
CA TRP A 354 23.02 5.71 15.04
C TRP A 354 21.82 5.00 15.66
N CYS A 355 22.05 3.90 16.38
CA CYS A 355 21.01 3.20 17.14
C CYS A 355 21.48 3.09 18.59
N THR A 356 20.64 3.52 19.53
CA THR A 356 20.92 3.57 20.98
C THR A 356 20.67 2.27 21.74
N SER A 357 20.55 1.11 21.07
CA SER A 357 20.19 -0.17 21.72
C SER A 357 21.29 -1.23 21.58
N ASP A 358 21.64 -1.87 22.70
CA ASP A 358 22.63 -2.96 22.83
C ASP A 358 22.28 -4.23 22.03
N LYS A 359 21.03 -4.37 21.57
CA LYS A 359 20.59 -5.43 20.65
C LYS A 359 20.19 -4.77 19.31
N PRO A 360 21.11 -4.65 18.31
CA PRO A 360 20.90 -3.79 17.16
C PRO A 360 19.96 -4.43 16.14
N LEU A 361 18.64 -4.23 16.30
CA LEU A 361 17.69 -4.41 15.20
C LEU A 361 17.55 -3.11 14.39
N CYS A 362 18.69 -2.50 14.01
CA CYS A 362 18.73 -1.29 13.17
C CYS A 362 18.15 -1.48 11.77
N TYR A 363 17.80 -2.70 11.35
CA TYR A 363 17.25 -2.98 10.03
C TYR A 363 15.74 -2.72 9.92
N ALA A 364 15.03 -2.59 11.04
CA ALA A 364 13.63 -2.21 11.04
C ALA A 364 13.51 -0.67 10.98
N MET A 365 12.67 -0.16 10.08
CA MET A 365 12.30 1.26 10.01
C MET A 365 10.88 1.47 10.55
N ARG A 366 10.50 0.65 11.53
CA ARG A 366 9.22 0.71 12.24
C ARG A 366 9.26 1.64 13.46
N TYR A 367 10.34 2.36 13.66
CA TYR A 367 10.54 3.18 14.85
C TYR A 367 9.85 4.54 14.69
N LEU A 368 9.31 5.04 15.80
CA LEU A 368 8.78 6.41 15.95
C LEU A 368 9.86 7.47 15.67
N GLN A 369 11.14 7.09 15.78
CA GLN A 369 12.29 7.96 15.65
C GLN A 369 13.45 7.23 14.97
N VAL A 370 14.18 7.91 14.10
CA VAL A 370 15.42 7.43 13.49
C VAL A 370 16.50 8.49 13.61
N ASP A 371 17.58 8.16 14.31
CA ASP A 371 18.69 9.07 14.55
C ASP A 371 19.81 8.87 13.53
N PHE A 372 20.31 9.99 13.02
CA PHE A 372 21.44 10.08 12.12
C PHE A 372 22.49 11.03 12.70
N TYR A 373 23.72 10.85 12.24
CA TYR A 373 24.75 11.87 12.37
C TYR A 373 25.46 12.03 11.04
N LEU A 374 25.70 13.29 10.67
CA LEU A 374 26.49 13.66 9.52
C LEU A 374 27.93 13.88 9.95
N GLU A 375 28.86 13.18 9.32
CA GLU A 375 30.28 13.47 9.43
C GLU A 375 30.72 14.33 8.26
N ILE A 376 31.25 15.51 8.55
CA ILE A 376 31.72 16.47 7.56
C ILE A 376 33.22 16.61 7.71
N TYR A 377 33.96 16.37 6.63
CA TYR A 377 35.41 16.50 6.54
C TYR A 377 35.77 17.67 5.64
N PHE A 378 36.63 18.57 6.14
CA PHE A 378 36.95 19.81 5.42
C PHE A 378 38.36 20.33 5.70
N THR A 379 38.95 21.00 4.73
CA THR A 379 40.31 21.57 4.81
C THR A 379 40.33 23.10 4.94
N GLU A 380 39.19 23.74 4.65
CA GLU A 380 38.96 25.20 4.68
C GLU A 380 37.68 25.51 5.46
N SER A 381 37.46 26.76 5.88
CA SER A 381 36.23 27.14 6.57
C SER A 381 35.02 26.85 5.69
N ILE A 382 33.99 26.21 6.25
CA ILE A 382 32.82 25.72 5.51
C ILE A 382 31.53 26.40 5.97
N THR A 383 30.53 26.35 5.11
CA THR A 383 29.11 26.57 5.44
C THR A 383 28.37 25.26 5.18
N TYR A 384 27.72 24.72 6.22
CA TYR A 384 26.84 23.56 6.13
C TYR A 384 25.39 24.01 6.13
N ILE A 385 24.59 23.45 5.24
CA ILE A 385 23.17 23.73 5.11
C ILE A 385 22.39 22.41 5.12
N ALA A 386 21.39 22.32 6.01
CA ALA A 386 20.41 21.24 6.05
C ALA A 386 19.03 21.82 5.74
N LYS A 387 18.42 21.43 4.62
CA LYS A 387 17.05 21.82 4.25
C LYS A 387 16.11 20.63 4.31
N VAL A 388 14.99 20.77 4.99
CA VAL A 388 13.95 19.75 5.12
C VAL A 388 12.69 20.24 4.42
N TYR A 389 12.21 19.47 3.45
CA TYR A 389 10.98 19.73 2.71
C TYR A 389 9.93 18.66 3.00
N GLY A 390 8.65 19.01 2.89
CA GLY A 390 7.56 18.08 3.14
C GLY A 390 6.17 18.62 2.85
N LYS A 391 5.15 18.04 3.49
CA LYS A 391 3.79 18.60 3.49
C LYS A 391 3.68 19.62 4.62
N GLU A 392 3.12 20.80 4.32
CA GLU A 392 2.68 21.72 5.36
C GLU A 392 1.74 20.99 6.33
N ILE A 393 2.08 21.06 7.62
CA ILE A 393 1.16 20.64 8.66
C ILE A 393 0.02 21.64 8.62
N LYS A 394 -1.12 21.23 8.04
CA LYS A 394 -2.37 21.97 8.19
C LYS A 394 -2.80 21.85 9.64
N ILE A 395 -2.31 22.76 10.48
CA ILE A 395 -2.77 22.86 11.86
C ILE A 395 -4.26 23.16 11.78
N LEU A 396 -5.08 22.18 12.15
CA LEU A 396 -6.50 22.36 12.25
C LEU A 396 -6.74 23.35 13.39
N ASP A 397 -7.20 24.56 13.07
CA ASP A 397 -7.68 25.48 14.11
C ASP A 397 -8.85 24.79 14.83
N THR A 398 -8.55 24.30 16.03
CA THR A 398 -9.47 23.52 16.86
C THR A 398 -10.73 24.31 17.18
N LYS A 399 -10.64 25.65 17.32
CA LYS A 399 -11.82 26.50 17.55
C LYS A 399 -12.71 26.54 16.31
N ARG A 400 -12.14 26.76 15.12
CA ARG A 400 -12.90 26.73 13.86
C ARG A 400 -13.50 25.36 13.56
N ALA A 401 -12.76 24.28 13.81
CA ALA A 401 -13.25 22.93 13.63
C ALA A 401 -14.42 22.62 14.58
N LEU A 402 -14.30 22.97 15.86
CA LEU A 402 -15.38 22.80 16.85
C LEU A 402 -16.61 23.65 16.49
N ALA A 403 -16.44 24.89 16.04
CA ALA A 403 -17.53 25.73 15.57
C ALA A 403 -18.27 25.08 14.38
N TYR A 404 -17.53 24.54 13.41
CA TYR A 404 -18.10 23.80 12.28
C TYR A 404 -18.89 22.57 12.76
N PHE A 405 -18.32 21.73 13.62
CA PHE A 405 -19.02 20.55 14.15
C PHE A 405 -20.26 20.92 14.97
N ASN A 406 -20.21 22.00 15.75
CA ASN A 406 -21.35 22.48 16.51
C ASN A 406 -22.47 22.99 15.58
N SER A 407 -22.14 23.69 14.49
CA SER A 407 -23.13 24.10 13.48
C SER A 407 -23.80 22.94 12.73
N LYS A 408 -23.18 21.76 12.73
CA LYS A 408 -23.69 20.55 12.08
C LYS A 408 -24.43 19.61 13.04
N LYS A 409 -24.37 19.85 14.36
CA LYS A 409 -25.17 19.09 15.32
C LYS A 409 -26.62 19.56 15.23
N THR A 410 -27.51 18.63 14.92
CA THR A 410 -28.94 18.81 15.15
C THR A 410 -29.17 18.94 16.65
N LEU A 411 -29.61 20.13 17.07
CA LEU A 411 -29.96 20.36 18.46
C LEU A 411 -31.17 19.49 18.82
N PRO A 412 -31.19 18.90 20.04
CA PRO A 412 -32.36 18.19 20.52
C PRO A 412 -33.54 19.16 20.57
N LYS A 413 -34.68 18.74 20.03
CA LYS A 413 -35.93 19.51 20.16
C LYS A 413 -36.31 19.53 21.62
N ILE A 414 -36.14 20.67 22.28
CA ILE A 414 -36.63 20.88 23.64
C ILE A 414 -38.16 20.77 23.57
N PRO A 415 -38.79 19.88 24.35
CA PRO A 415 -40.24 19.84 24.44
C PRO A 415 -40.71 21.20 24.96
N VAL A 416 -41.54 21.89 24.18
CA VAL A 416 -42.21 23.08 24.65
C VAL A 416 -43.08 22.64 25.82
N LEU A 417 -42.78 23.11 27.02
CA LEU A 417 -43.64 22.96 28.18
C LEU A 417 -44.96 23.64 27.84
N THR A 418 -45.97 22.83 27.48
CA THR A 418 -47.35 23.30 27.36
C THR A 418 -47.77 23.80 28.73
N THR A 419 -48.04 25.10 28.81
CA THR A 419 -48.61 25.72 30.00
C THR A 419 -49.91 25.00 30.36
N PRO A 420 -50.11 24.63 31.64
CA PRO A 420 -51.32 23.92 32.05
C PRO A 420 -52.54 24.80 31.81
N LYS A 421 -53.49 24.29 31.00
CA LYS A 421 -54.81 24.92 30.84
C LYS A 421 -55.49 25.01 32.22
N PRO A 422 -55.98 26.19 32.64
CA PRO A 422 -56.75 26.29 33.87
C PRO A 422 -58.02 25.46 33.74
N LYS A 423 -58.22 24.55 34.70
CA LYS A 423 -59.50 23.86 34.89
C LYS A 423 -60.50 24.89 35.41
N ILE A 424 -61.41 25.33 34.56
CA ILE A 424 -62.61 26.01 35.00
C ILE A 424 -63.52 24.94 35.59
N ALA A 425 -63.71 25.00 36.91
CA ALA A 425 -64.63 24.15 37.64
C ALA A 425 -66.06 24.50 37.26
N SER A 426 -66.80 23.49 36.79
CA SER A 426 -68.26 23.51 36.74
C SER A 426 -68.79 23.44 38.18
N VAL A 427 -69.41 24.52 38.65
CA VAL A 427 -70.29 24.52 39.82
C VAL A 427 -71.71 24.64 39.30
N LEU A 428 -72.58 23.81 39.88
CA LEU A 428 -74.04 23.65 39.74
C LEU A 428 -74.83 24.82 39.14
#